data_AF-A0AAE9WXM3-F1
#
_entry.id   AF-A0AAE9WXM3-F1
#
_cell.length_a   1.000
_cell.length_b   1.000
_cell.length_c   1.000
_cell.angle_alpha   90.00
_cell.angle_beta   90.00
_cell.angle_gamma   90.00
#
_symmetry.space_group_name_H-M   'P 1'
#
loop_
_entity.id
_entity.type
_entity.pdbx_description
1 polymer ?
#
loop_
_entity_poly.entity_id
_entity_poly.type
_entity_poly.pdbx_seq_one_letter_code
_entity_poly.pdbx_strand_id
1 'polypeptide(L)'
;MPVVNGAHVISMKNYTIVSDGYGEKGIKKTFEDEFFICENLNVYNKSLHPNFNFSCFCLIDGHNGKNTANFLKKNLAQELSNSFTKIQETYDDTLPIPDHFIRIVNIPIYIF
;
A
#
# COMPACT_ATOMS: atom_id res chain seq x y z
N MET A 1 -2.73 -8.62 -13.89
CA MET A 1 -1.94 -9.88 -13.95
C MET A 1 -2.79 -11.00 -13.34
N PRO A 2 -2.51 -12.31 -13.56
CA PRO A 2 -3.42 -13.36 -13.12
C PRO A 2 -3.53 -13.38 -11.59
N VAL A 3 -4.75 -13.20 -11.09
CA VAL A 3 -5.10 -13.58 -9.72
C VAL A 3 -5.19 -15.10 -9.71
N VAL A 4 -4.27 -15.77 -9.03
CA VAL A 4 -4.29 -17.23 -8.91
C VAL A 4 -4.93 -17.55 -7.57
N ASN A 5 -6.16 -18.08 -7.58
CA ASN A 5 -6.91 -18.47 -6.38
C ASN A 5 -7.08 -17.36 -5.32
N GLY A 6 -7.21 -16.10 -5.73
CA GLY A 6 -7.35 -14.94 -4.81
C GLY A 6 -6.03 -14.23 -4.48
N ALA A 7 -4.89 -14.85 -4.76
CA ALA A 7 -3.58 -14.25 -4.53
C ALA A 7 -3.21 -13.23 -5.62
N HIS A 8 -2.66 -12.09 -5.18
CA HIS A 8 -1.99 -11.07 -5.97
C HIS A 8 -0.59 -11.55 -6.37
N VAL A 9 -0.27 -11.44 -7.67
CA VAL A 9 1.02 -11.84 -8.22
C VAL A 9 1.73 -10.62 -8.79
N ILE A 10 2.76 -10.15 -8.08
CA ILE A 10 3.52 -8.95 -8.42
C ILE A 10 4.89 -9.37 -8.92
N SER A 11 5.15 -9.12 -10.20
CA SER A 11 6.43 -9.46 -10.83
C SER A 11 7.45 -8.34 -10.58
N MET A 12 8.58 -8.70 -9.95
CA MET A 12 9.75 -7.84 -9.81
C MET A 12 10.84 -8.30 -10.79
N LYS A 13 11.89 -7.49 -10.96
CA LYS A 13 12.97 -7.77 -11.94
C LYS A 13 13.62 -9.14 -11.75
N ASN A 14 13.83 -9.56 -10.50
CA ASN A 14 14.58 -10.78 -10.14
C ASN A 14 13.78 -11.79 -9.31
N TYR A 15 12.55 -11.47 -8.92
CA TYR A 15 11.71 -12.33 -8.09
C TYR A 15 10.22 -12.00 -8.30
N THR A 16 9.34 -12.88 -7.83
CA THR A 16 7.89 -12.67 -7.86
C THR A 16 7.37 -12.67 -6.43
N ILE A 17 6.57 -11.68 -6.09
CA ILE A 17 5.82 -11.66 -4.83
C ILE A 17 4.45 -12.27 -5.12
N VAL A 18 4.09 -13.31 -4.38
CA VAL A 18 2.74 -13.87 -4.35
C VAL A 18 2.18 -13.55 -2.97
N SER A 19 1.11 -12.78 -2.93
CA SER A 19 0.49 -12.33 -1.67
C SER A 19 -1.00 -12.57 -1.72
N ASP A 20 -1.55 -13.12 -0.66
CA ASP A 20 -2.99 -13.17 -0.42
C ASP A 20 -3.29 -12.46 0.90
N GLY A 21 -4.53 -12.03 1.08
CA GLY A 21 -5.00 -11.43 2.31
C GLY A 21 -6.07 -12.28 2.95
N TYR A 22 -5.81 -12.73 4.18
CA TYR A 22 -6.75 -13.48 4.99
C TYR A 22 -7.08 -12.71 6.26
N GLY A 23 -8.37 -12.68 6.61
CA GLY A 23 -8.85 -12.09 7.85
C GLY A 23 -9.93 -12.96 8.48
N GLU A 24 -9.85 -13.16 9.79
CA GLU A 24 -10.83 -13.92 10.55
C GLU A 24 -11.35 -13.15 11.77
N LYS A 25 -12.64 -13.29 12.07
CA LYS A 25 -13.25 -12.69 13.27
C LYS A 25 -12.72 -13.33 14.56
N GLY A 26 -12.38 -14.62 14.51
CA GLY A 26 -12.15 -15.44 15.69
C GLY A 26 -13.33 -15.38 16.67
N ILE A 27 -13.01 -15.22 17.97
CA ILE A 27 -13.99 -15.17 19.08
C ILE A 27 -14.63 -13.78 19.31
N LYS A 28 -14.21 -12.74 18.57
CA LYS A 28 -14.75 -11.37 18.75
C LYS A 28 -16.23 -11.30 18.34
N LYS A 29 -16.97 -10.35 18.92
CA LYS A 29 -18.38 -10.09 18.56
C LYS A 29 -18.50 -9.58 17.12
N THR A 30 -17.68 -8.60 16.77
CA THR A 30 -17.58 -7.96 15.45
C THR A 30 -16.19 -8.16 14.86
N PHE A 31 -16.11 -8.22 13.53
CA PHE A 31 -14.85 -8.15 12.79
C PHE A 31 -14.74 -6.75 12.19
N GLU A 32 -13.70 -6.03 12.57
CA GLU A 32 -13.51 -4.61 12.23
C GLU A 32 -12.23 -4.36 11.43
N ASP A 33 -11.35 -5.36 11.41
CA ASP A 33 -10.05 -5.31 10.75
C ASP A 33 -10.23 -5.35 9.23
N GLU A 34 -9.34 -4.65 8.54
CA GLU A 34 -9.30 -4.60 7.09
C GLU A 34 -7.87 -4.80 6.61
N PHE A 35 -7.73 -5.12 5.33
CA PHE A 35 -6.43 -5.10 4.67
C PHE A 35 -6.59 -4.56 3.26
N PHE A 36 -5.49 -4.14 2.64
CA PHE A 36 -5.42 -3.98 1.20
C PHE A 36 -4.05 -4.37 0.66
N ILE A 37 -4.07 -4.78 -0.61
CA ILE A 37 -2.89 -5.04 -1.41
C ILE A 37 -3.00 -4.17 -2.65
N CYS A 38 -2.00 -3.32 -2.85
CA CYS A 38 -1.84 -2.47 -4.02
C CYS A 38 -0.57 -2.90 -4.73
N GLU A 39 -0.71 -3.40 -5.96
CA GLU A 39 0.42 -3.94 -6.73
C GLU A 39 1.40 -2.84 -7.16
N ASN A 40 0.89 -1.65 -7.46
CA ASN A 40 1.68 -0.48 -7.84
C ASN A 40 0.93 0.82 -7.55
N LEU A 41 1.64 1.81 -7.02
CA LEU A 41 1.06 3.13 -6.74
C LEU A 41 0.74 3.92 -8.02
N ASN A 42 1.37 3.60 -9.15
CA ASN A 42 1.13 4.31 -10.41
C ASN A 42 -0.30 4.19 -10.97
N VAL A 43 -1.12 3.24 -10.47
CA VAL A 43 -2.56 3.18 -10.75
C VAL A 43 -3.27 4.46 -10.29
N TYR A 44 -2.79 5.06 -9.22
CA TYR A 44 -3.32 6.29 -8.64
C TYR A 44 -2.67 7.56 -9.20
N ASN A 45 -1.41 7.47 -9.62
CA ASN A 45 -0.74 8.54 -10.34
C ASN A 45 0.20 8.03 -11.45
N LYS A 46 -0.20 8.21 -12.71
CA LYS A 46 0.55 7.73 -13.88
C LYS A 46 1.86 8.47 -14.14
N SER A 47 2.06 9.65 -13.56
CA SER A 47 3.32 10.40 -13.69
C SER A 47 4.39 9.99 -12.68
N LEU A 48 4.06 9.05 -11.78
CA LEU A 48 4.98 8.58 -10.75
C LEU A 48 6.18 7.87 -11.38
N HIS A 49 7.38 8.37 -11.11
CA HIS A 49 8.62 7.82 -11.61
C HIS A 49 8.82 6.38 -11.08
N PRO A 50 9.39 5.46 -11.88
CA PRO A 50 9.53 4.05 -11.50
C PRO A 50 10.21 3.81 -10.14
N ASN A 51 11.19 4.64 -9.76
CA ASN A 51 11.89 4.51 -8.47
C ASN A 51 11.03 4.91 -7.25
N PHE A 52 9.89 5.55 -7.47
CA PHE A 52 8.89 5.86 -6.44
C PHE A 52 7.61 5.00 -6.57
N ASN A 53 7.54 4.12 -7.57
CA ASN A 53 6.41 3.25 -7.80
C ASN A 53 6.54 1.95 -6.97
N PHE A 54 5.96 1.96 -5.78
CA PHE A 54 6.01 0.83 -4.85
C PHE A 54 4.74 -0.03 -4.92
N SER A 55 4.87 -1.28 -4.51
CA SER A 55 3.74 -2.10 -4.08
C SER A 55 3.47 -1.84 -2.59
N CYS A 56 2.19 -1.82 -2.18
CA CYS A 56 1.79 -1.62 -0.79
C CYS A 56 0.97 -2.80 -0.29
N PHE A 57 1.33 -3.31 0.88
CA PHE A 57 0.62 -4.36 1.60
C PHE A 57 0.33 -3.82 2.98
N CYS A 58 -0.94 -3.74 3.37
CA CYS A 58 -1.35 -3.07 4.60
C CYS A 58 -2.38 -3.89 5.36
N LEU A 59 -2.13 -4.07 6.65
CA LEU A 59 -3.08 -4.60 7.63
C LEU A 59 -3.56 -3.43 8.50
N ILE A 60 -4.85 -3.38 8.76
CA ILE A 60 -5.51 -2.29 9.45
C ILE A 60 -6.33 -2.91 10.60
N ASP A 61 -5.87 -2.69 11.83
CA ASP A 61 -6.60 -3.11 13.04
C ASP A 61 -7.76 -2.15 13.29
N GLY A 62 -8.98 -2.66 13.19
CA GLY A 62 -10.18 -1.85 13.37
C GLY A 62 -10.52 -1.70 14.84
N HIS A 63 -10.79 -0.48 15.28
CA HIS A 63 -11.24 -0.20 16.64
C HIS A 63 -12.46 0.73 16.66
N ASN A 64 -13.42 0.40 17.53
CA ASN A 64 -14.65 1.16 17.75
C ASN A 64 -15.53 1.25 16.48
N GLY A 65 -15.51 0.19 15.68
CA GLY A 65 -16.25 0.08 14.43
C GLY A 65 -15.35 0.11 13.19
N LYS A 66 -15.91 -0.35 12.07
CA LYS A 66 -15.16 -0.57 10.82
C LYS A 66 -14.93 0.67 9.96
N ASN A 67 -15.49 1.83 10.33
CA ASN A 67 -15.54 3.00 9.46
C ASN A 67 -14.14 3.51 9.13
N THR A 68 -13.30 3.63 10.14
CA THR A 68 -11.92 4.08 10.02
C THR A 68 -11.09 3.10 9.21
N ALA A 69 -11.18 1.81 9.52
CA ALA A 69 -10.46 0.77 8.78
C ALA A 69 -10.85 0.76 7.29
N ASN A 70 -12.15 0.89 7.01
CA ASN A 70 -12.67 1.00 5.63
C ASN A 70 -12.23 2.30 4.94
N PHE A 71 -12.14 3.41 5.66
CA PHE A 71 -11.64 4.66 5.10
C PHE A 71 -10.18 4.51 4.67
N LEU A 72 -9.34 3.93 5.53
CA LEU A 72 -7.93 3.69 5.21
C LEU A 72 -7.77 2.74 4.02
N LYS A 73 -8.50 1.62 4.00
CA LYS A 73 -8.50 0.66 2.89
C LYS A 73 -8.78 1.32 1.54
N LYS A 74 -9.66 2.34 1.51
CA LYS A 74 -10.06 3.03 0.29
C LYS A 74 -9.11 4.14 -0.14
N ASN A 75 -8.48 4.83 0.81
CA ASN A 75 -7.79 6.10 0.52
C ASN A 75 -6.27 6.05 0.72
N LEU A 76 -5.75 5.15 1.56
CA LEU A 76 -4.34 5.20 1.96
C LEU A 76 -3.37 5.06 0.77
N ALA A 77 -3.66 4.17 -0.18
CA ALA A 77 -2.80 3.98 -1.35
C ALA A 77 -2.75 5.23 -2.25
N GLN A 78 -3.88 5.92 -2.45
CA GLN A 78 -3.91 7.20 -3.17
C GLN A 78 -3.09 8.27 -2.44
N GLU A 79 -3.23 8.39 -1.13
CA GLU A 79 -2.49 9.38 -0.33
C GLU A 79 -0.97 9.10 -0.31
N LEU A 80 -0.58 7.81 -0.28
CA LEU A 80 0.81 7.40 -0.43
C LEU A 80 1.34 7.79 -1.82
N SER A 81 0.59 7.49 -2.89
CA SER A 81 0.95 7.88 -4.25
C SER A 81 1.13 9.40 -4.36
N ASN A 82 0.20 10.19 -3.83
CA ASN A 82 0.28 11.66 -3.84
C ASN A 82 1.52 12.16 -3.08
N SER A 83 1.83 11.54 -1.94
CA SER A 83 3.00 11.88 -1.13
C SER A 83 4.31 11.59 -1.86
N PHE A 84 4.40 10.45 -2.55
CA PHE A 84 5.59 10.12 -3.35
C PHE A 84 5.75 11.02 -4.57
N THR A 85 4.66 11.47 -5.20
CA THR A 85 4.74 12.48 -6.27
C THR A 85 5.37 13.78 -5.78
N LYS A 86 4.96 14.28 -4.61
CA LYS A 86 5.57 15.49 -4.01
C LYS A 86 7.05 15.32 -3.68
N ILE A 87 7.43 14.12 -3.21
CA ILE A 87 8.83 13.80 -2.96
C ILE A 87 9.61 13.81 -4.28
N GLN A 88 9.07 13.17 -5.33
CA GLN A 88 9.67 13.16 -6.66
C GLN A 88 9.90 14.58 -7.18
N GLU A 89 8.91 15.48 -7.09
CA GLU A 89 9.04 16.90 -7.49
C GLU A 89 10.25 17.56 -6.79
N THR A 90 10.47 17.25 -5.53
CA THR A 90 11.64 17.77 -4.80
C THR A 90 12.96 17.27 -5.40
N TYR A 91 13.04 15.99 -5.80
CA TYR A 91 14.24 15.47 -6.46
C TYR A 91 14.40 16.06 -7.87
N ASP A 92 13.35 16.03 -8.68
CA ASP A 92 13.36 16.59 -10.05
C ASP A 92 13.92 18.02 -10.08
N ASP A 93 13.60 18.84 -9.07
CA ASP A 93 14.06 20.23 -8.95
C ASP A 93 15.43 20.41 -8.28
N THR A 94 15.87 19.50 -7.40
CA THR A 94 17.01 19.77 -6.49
C THR A 94 18.12 18.70 -6.45
N LEU A 95 17.83 17.44 -6.78
CA LEU A 95 18.76 16.32 -6.60
C LEU A 95 18.48 15.19 -7.62
N PRO A 96 19.50 14.48 -8.13
CA PRO A 96 19.24 13.33 -9.00
C PRO A 96 18.37 12.27 -8.28
N ILE A 97 17.40 11.70 -8.99
CA ILE A 97 16.56 10.63 -8.46
C ILE A 97 17.46 9.45 -8.05
N PRO A 98 17.36 8.96 -6.80
CA PRO A 98 18.17 7.83 -6.36
C PRO A 98 17.81 6.55 -7.12
N ASP A 99 18.81 5.76 -7.51
CA ASP A 99 18.64 4.50 -8.26
C ASP A 99 17.94 3.40 -7.43
N HIS A 100 18.09 3.43 -6.11
CA HIS A 100 17.54 2.41 -5.22
C HIS A 100 16.95 3.05 -3.96
N PHE A 101 15.66 2.85 -3.76
CA PHE A 101 14.95 3.26 -2.56
C PHE A 101 14.37 2.02 -1.87
N ILE A 102 14.76 1.76 -0.63
CA ILE A 102 14.05 0.84 0.26
C ILE A 102 13.45 1.69 1.37
N ARG A 103 12.16 2.02 1.25
CA ARG A 103 11.44 2.68 2.34
C ARG A 103 10.54 1.66 3.02
N ILE A 104 10.98 1.20 4.18
CA ILE A 104 10.10 0.43 5.09
C ILE A 104 9.27 1.47 5.84
N VAL A 105 8.06 1.71 5.38
CA VAL A 105 7.13 2.56 6.11
C VAL A 105 6.36 1.66 7.08
N ASN A 106 6.83 1.60 8.31
CA ASN A 106 6.05 1.04 9.40
C ASN A 106 5.17 2.18 9.92
N ILE A 107 3.94 2.32 9.39
CA ILE A 107 2.97 3.28 9.91
C ILE A 107 2.19 2.56 11.00
N PRO A 108 2.50 2.75 12.29
CA PRO A 108 1.53 2.41 13.32
C PRO A 108 0.39 3.44 13.17
N ILE A 109 -0.68 3.03 12.50
CA ILE A 109 -1.87 3.86 12.37
C ILE A 109 -2.64 3.75 13.70
N TYR A 110 -2.23 4.53 14.69
CA TYR A 110 -3.00 4.73 15.92
C TYR A 110 -4.12 5.73 15.60
N ILE A 111 -5.34 5.24 15.45
CA ILE A 111 -6.52 6.10 15.34
C ILE A 111 -7.28 5.97 16.66
N PHE A 112 -7.29 7.06 17.41
CA PHE A 112 -8.01 7.21 18.67
C PHE A 112 -9.51 7.33 18.43
#